data_AF-A0AAW7Z3G5-F1
#
_entry.id   AF-A0AAW7Z3G5-F1
#
_cell.length_a   1.000
_cell.length_b   1.000
_cell.length_c   1.000
_cell.angle_alpha   90.00
_cell.angle_beta   90.00
_cell.angle_gamma   90.00
#
_symmetry.space_group_name_H-M   'P 1'
#
loop_
_entity.id
_entity.type
_entity.pdbx_description
1 polymer ?
#
loop_
_entity_poly.entity_id
_entity_poly.type
_entity_poly.pdbx_seq_one_letter_code
_entity_poly.pdbx_strand_id
1 'polypeptide(L)'
;MKDNEKNVSINEIKSSLKAIEKTEQDTIKTLRMPIWLNIFISGSYGMGVFSWASTRHDNLWMLGVIISSVVFFFAVAIYMYSKRLVGIKPKVLPTHKSELKFGFTIAIFFGLVVVLSRELSIRELWWVAYLGGAIGSISLGYLLYFFPTGNYRAGKSNHV
;
A
#
# COMPACT_ATOMS: atom_id res chain seq x y z
N MET A 1 -5.88 -49.47 -18.90
CA MET A 1 -6.92 -48.87 -18.03
C MET A 1 -6.36 -47.94 -16.95
N LYS A 2 -5.24 -48.26 -16.28
CA LYS A 2 -4.64 -47.41 -15.22
C LYS A 2 -4.18 -46.01 -15.67
N ASP A 3 -3.78 -45.83 -16.93
CA ASP A 3 -3.29 -44.53 -17.42
C ASP A 3 -4.40 -43.50 -17.66
N ASN A 4 -5.64 -43.95 -17.94
CA ASN A 4 -6.77 -43.04 -18.11
C ASN A 4 -7.28 -42.50 -16.78
N GLU A 5 -7.34 -43.32 -15.72
CA GLU A 5 -7.72 -42.86 -14.38
C GLU A 5 -6.70 -41.86 -13.79
N LYS A 6 -5.41 -42.08 -14.05
CA LYS A 6 -4.34 -41.16 -13.62
C LYS A 6 -4.43 -39.82 -14.36
N ASN A 7 -4.70 -39.84 -15.67
CA ASN A 7 -4.87 -38.62 -16.47
C ASN A 7 -6.17 -37.85 -16.12
N VAL A 8 -7.26 -38.55 -15.80
CA VAL A 8 -8.52 -37.94 -15.32
C VAL A 8 -8.28 -37.29 -13.96
N SER A 9 -7.63 -37.97 -13.01
CA SER A 9 -7.29 -37.41 -11.69
C SER A 9 -6.37 -36.19 -11.78
N ILE A 10 -5.36 -36.20 -12.65
CA ILE A 10 -4.48 -35.03 -12.88
C ILE A 10 -5.26 -33.85 -13.48
N ASN A 11 -6.21 -34.11 -14.39
CA ASN A 11 -7.06 -33.07 -14.96
C ASN A 11 -8.03 -32.47 -13.94
N GLU A 12 -8.57 -33.26 -13.02
CA GLU A 12 -9.41 -32.80 -11.90
C GLU A 12 -8.62 -31.97 -10.88
N ILE A 13 -7.37 -32.36 -10.60
CA ILE A 13 -6.45 -31.58 -9.77
C ILE A 13 -6.13 -30.24 -10.44
N LYS A 14 -5.86 -30.24 -11.76
CA LYS A 14 -5.60 -29.00 -12.53
C LYS A 14 -6.83 -28.09 -12.61
N SER A 15 -8.04 -28.65 -12.77
CA SER A 15 -9.26 -27.85 -12.80
C SER A 15 -9.58 -27.27 -11.42
N SER A 16 -9.34 -28.03 -10.34
CA SER A 16 -9.45 -27.54 -8.97
C SER A 16 -8.43 -26.45 -8.66
N LEU A 17 -7.17 -26.61 -9.09
CA LEU A 17 -6.12 -25.58 -8.99
C LEU A 17 -6.51 -24.31 -9.74
N LYS A 18 -7.01 -24.43 -10.98
CA LYS A 18 -7.51 -23.28 -11.76
C LYS A 18 -8.71 -22.60 -11.10
N ALA A 19 -9.60 -23.38 -10.47
CA ALA A 19 -10.73 -22.83 -9.73
C ALA A 19 -10.25 -22.04 -8.51
N ILE A 20 -9.30 -22.59 -7.74
CA ILE A 20 -8.67 -21.91 -6.59
C ILE A 20 -7.98 -20.61 -7.06
N GLU A 21 -7.19 -20.67 -8.13
CA GLU A 21 -6.49 -19.51 -8.67
C GLU A 21 -7.47 -18.41 -9.13
N LYS A 22 -8.56 -18.80 -9.81
CA LYS A 22 -9.62 -17.87 -10.21
C LYS A 22 -10.32 -17.25 -9.01
N THR A 23 -10.62 -18.04 -7.97
CA THR A 23 -11.21 -17.54 -6.72
C THR A 23 -10.26 -16.60 -5.98
N GLU A 24 -8.96 -16.89 -5.94
CA GLU A 24 -7.96 -15.98 -5.37
C GLU A 24 -7.92 -14.66 -6.14
N GLN A 25 -7.91 -14.70 -7.47
CA GLN A 25 -7.91 -13.50 -8.32
C GLN A 25 -9.17 -12.64 -8.13
N ASP A 26 -10.35 -13.26 -8.11
CA ASP A 26 -11.62 -12.53 -7.90
C ASP A 26 -11.73 -11.97 -6.48
N THR A 27 -11.17 -12.67 -5.50
CA THR A 27 -11.05 -12.18 -4.12
C THR A 27 -10.10 -10.99 -4.04
N ILE A 28 -8.94 -11.04 -4.70
CA ILE A 28 -7.99 -9.91 -4.77
C ILE A 28 -8.61 -8.69 -5.45
N LYS A 29 -9.36 -8.87 -6.54
CA LYS A 29 -10.07 -7.77 -7.22
C LYS A 29 -11.11 -7.11 -6.31
N THR A 30 -11.90 -7.90 -5.59
CA THR A 30 -12.89 -7.40 -4.62
C THR A 30 -12.25 -6.72 -3.42
N LEU A 31 -11.08 -7.21 -3.00
CA LEU A 31 -10.29 -6.66 -1.89
C LEU A 31 -9.51 -5.40 -2.22
N ARG A 32 -9.34 -5.12 -3.51
CA ARG A 32 -8.50 -4.01 -3.96
C ARG A 32 -9.15 -2.69 -3.57
N MET A 33 -8.33 -1.77 -3.08
CA MET A 33 -8.79 -0.43 -2.78
C MET A 33 -9.32 0.23 -4.06
N PRO A 34 -10.51 0.87 -4.03
CA PRO A 34 -10.97 1.64 -5.18
C PRO A 34 -9.96 2.75 -5.51
N ILE A 35 -9.72 2.95 -6.80
CA ILE A 35 -8.65 3.84 -7.28
C ILE A 35 -8.80 5.27 -6.73
N TRP A 36 -10.03 5.78 -6.63
CA TRP A 36 -10.25 7.11 -6.05
C TRP A 36 -9.74 7.16 -4.60
N LEU A 37 -10.05 6.17 -3.78
CA LEU A 37 -9.65 6.14 -2.38
C LEU A 37 -8.13 6.02 -2.23
N ASN A 38 -7.48 5.28 -3.14
CA ASN A 38 -6.02 5.23 -3.21
C ASN A 38 -5.45 6.63 -3.50
N ILE A 39 -5.99 7.35 -4.49
CA ILE A 39 -5.55 8.71 -4.83
C ILE A 39 -5.74 9.66 -3.64
N PHE A 40 -6.84 9.55 -2.89
CA PHE A 40 -7.05 10.37 -1.69
C PHE A 40 -6.03 10.06 -0.57
N ILE A 41 -5.77 8.78 -0.29
CA ILE A 41 -4.81 8.39 0.76
C ILE A 41 -3.37 8.77 0.37
N SER A 42 -2.96 8.43 -0.85
CA SER A 42 -1.62 8.74 -1.36
C SER A 42 -1.40 10.24 -1.55
N GLY A 43 -2.38 10.95 -2.11
CA GLY A 43 -2.34 12.39 -2.29
C GLY A 43 -2.31 13.15 -0.96
N SER A 44 -3.13 12.75 0.02
CA SER A 44 -3.10 13.38 1.36
C SER A 44 -1.78 13.12 2.07
N TYR A 45 -1.20 11.92 1.96
CA TYR A 45 0.13 11.64 2.49
C TYR A 45 1.20 12.55 1.86
N GLY A 46 1.24 12.63 0.53
CA GLY A 46 2.18 13.50 -0.19
C GLY A 46 2.02 14.97 0.17
N MET A 47 0.78 15.45 0.30
CA MET A 47 0.48 16.81 0.75
C MET A 47 0.96 17.06 2.18
N GLY A 48 0.87 16.07 3.07
CA GLY A 48 1.41 16.14 4.42
C GLY A 48 2.94 16.25 4.44
N VAL A 49 3.63 15.42 3.66
CA VAL A 49 5.09 15.48 3.51
C VAL A 49 5.54 16.84 2.97
N PHE A 50 4.87 17.32 1.91
CA PHE A 50 5.14 18.64 1.32
C PHE A 50 4.90 19.78 2.31
N SER A 51 3.76 19.78 2.99
CA SER A 51 3.39 20.82 3.96
C SER A 51 4.37 20.83 5.13
N TRP A 52 4.80 19.66 5.60
CA TRP A 52 5.80 19.52 6.65
C TRP A 52 7.16 20.08 6.23
N ALA A 53 7.63 19.70 5.05
CA ALA A 53 8.88 20.20 4.47
C ALA A 53 8.84 21.71 4.15
N SER A 54 7.64 22.27 3.96
CA SER A 54 7.41 23.70 3.67
C SER A 54 7.13 24.54 4.92
N THR A 55 7.03 23.92 6.09
CA THR A 55 6.84 24.64 7.36
C THR A 55 8.16 25.34 7.72
N ARG A 56 8.31 26.60 7.26
CA ARG A 56 9.42 27.50 7.59
C ARG A 56 8.88 28.79 8.18
N HIS A 57 9.41 29.18 9.34
CA HIS A 57 8.93 30.32 10.15
C HIS A 57 7.41 30.27 10.41
N ASP A 58 6.81 31.22 11.14
CA ASP A 58 5.38 31.20 11.47
C ASP A 58 4.53 31.13 10.20
N ASN A 59 4.00 29.95 9.87
CA ASN A 59 3.51 29.67 8.53
C ASN A 59 2.27 28.77 8.52
N LEU A 60 1.35 29.15 7.64
CA LEU A 60 0.08 28.47 7.36
C LEU A 60 0.28 27.02 6.89
N TRP A 61 1.48 26.63 6.45
CA TRP A 61 1.80 25.26 6.05
C TRP A 61 1.60 24.22 7.18
N MET A 62 1.68 24.62 8.46
CA MET A 62 1.31 23.74 9.56
C MET A 62 -0.17 23.30 9.47
N LEU A 63 -1.07 24.19 9.02
CA LEU A 63 -2.46 23.82 8.77
C LEU A 63 -2.57 22.79 7.64
N GLY A 64 -1.70 22.89 6.63
CA GLY A 64 -1.59 21.90 5.56
C GLY A 64 -1.27 20.51 6.11
N VAL A 65 -0.36 20.40 7.09
CA VAL A 65 -0.04 19.13 7.79
C VAL A 65 -1.24 18.60 8.56
N ILE A 66 -1.96 19.47 9.28
CA ILE A 66 -3.14 19.07 10.07
C ILE A 66 -4.26 18.56 9.14
N ILE A 67 -4.63 19.34 8.12
CA ILE A 67 -5.70 19.00 7.18
C ILE A 67 -5.36 17.70 6.45
N SER A 68 -4.13 17.58 5.92
CA SER A 68 -3.70 16.37 5.22
C SER A 68 -3.71 15.15 6.14
N SER A 69 -3.29 15.29 7.41
CA SER A 69 -3.35 14.20 8.39
C SER A 69 -4.79 13.78 8.67
N VAL A 70 -5.71 14.72 8.89
CA VAL A 70 -7.13 14.42 9.13
C VAL A 70 -7.74 13.69 7.93
N VAL A 71 -7.51 14.19 6.71
CA VAL A 71 -8.01 13.56 5.48
C VAL A 71 -7.40 12.17 5.30
N PHE A 72 -6.11 12.00 5.58
CA PHE A 72 -5.42 10.72 5.51
C PHE A 72 -6.05 9.69 6.45
N PHE A 73 -6.18 10.02 7.75
CA PHE A 73 -6.76 9.11 8.73
C PHE A 73 -8.23 8.80 8.44
N PHE A 74 -9.00 9.79 7.98
CA PHE A 74 -10.40 9.60 7.59
C PHE A 74 -10.53 8.65 6.38
N ALA A 75 -9.70 8.83 5.35
CA ALA A 75 -9.69 7.96 4.18
C ALA A 75 -9.22 6.53 4.52
N VAL A 76 -8.23 6.39 5.39
CA VAL A 76 -7.78 5.08 5.92
C VAL A 76 -8.89 4.43 6.75
N ALA A 77 -9.61 5.20 7.57
CA ALA A 77 -10.74 4.68 8.35
C ALA A 77 -11.88 4.19 7.45
N ILE A 78 -12.23 4.95 6.40
CA ILE A 78 -13.19 4.50 5.37
C ILE A 78 -12.71 3.19 4.75
N TYR A 79 -11.44 3.09 4.36
CA TYR A 79 -10.89 1.87 3.78
C TYR A 79 -11.00 0.67 4.72
N MET A 80 -10.62 0.83 5.99
CA MET A 80 -10.71 -0.22 7.00
C MET A 80 -12.17 -0.62 7.26
N TYR A 81 -13.08 0.35 7.29
CA TYR A 81 -14.51 0.12 7.47
C TYR A 81 -15.11 -0.63 6.27
N SER A 82 -14.75 -0.26 5.04
CA SER A 82 -15.15 -0.98 3.83
C SER A 82 -14.69 -2.43 3.86
N LYS A 83 -13.44 -2.71 4.28
CA LYS A 83 -12.96 -4.09 4.47
C LYS A 83 -13.76 -4.87 5.51
N ARG A 84 -14.11 -4.21 6.62
CA ARG A 84 -14.93 -4.81 7.69
C ARG A 84 -16.35 -5.14 7.20
N LEU A 85 -16.96 -4.29 6.37
CA LEU A 85 -18.28 -4.55 5.77
C LEU A 85 -18.28 -5.79 4.87
N VAL A 86 -17.16 -6.09 4.19
CA VAL A 86 -16.98 -7.28 3.36
C VAL A 86 -16.64 -8.53 4.20
N GLY A 87 -16.65 -8.42 5.54
CA GLY A 87 -16.38 -9.53 6.46
C GLY A 87 -14.90 -9.86 6.62
N ILE A 88 -14.01 -9.04 6.07
CA ILE A 88 -12.57 -9.27 6.09
C ILE A 88 -11.98 -8.55 7.28
N LYS A 89 -11.47 -9.30 8.26
CA LYS A 89 -10.79 -8.73 9.43
C LYS A 89 -9.54 -7.98 8.95
N PRO A 90 -9.45 -6.64 9.11
CA PRO A 90 -8.26 -5.90 8.72
C PRO A 90 -7.08 -6.37 9.59
N LYS A 91 -6.07 -6.94 8.95
CA LYS A 91 -4.83 -7.34 9.60
C LYS A 91 -3.96 -6.09 9.77
N VAL A 92 -3.91 -5.55 10.99
CA VAL A 92 -3.18 -4.31 11.31
C VAL A 92 -1.71 -4.59 11.65
N LEU A 93 -1.41 -5.78 12.18
CA LEU A 93 -0.05 -6.19 12.54
C LEU A 93 0.49 -7.29 11.61
N PRO A 94 1.78 -7.20 11.21
CA PRO A 94 2.43 -8.26 10.46
C PRO A 94 2.54 -9.52 11.32
N THR A 95 2.14 -10.67 10.79
CA THR A 95 2.22 -11.96 11.52
C THR A 95 3.47 -12.76 11.15
N HIS A 96 4.15 -12.40 10.06
CA HIS A 96 5.31 -13.12 9.55
C HIS A 96 6.57 -12.24 9.53
N LYS A 97 7.74 -12.87 9.74
CA LYS A 97 9.05 -12.18 9.75
C LYS A 97 9.36 -11.47 8.42
N SER A 98 8.90 -12.00 7.28
CA SER A 98 9.06 -11.38 5.97
C SER A 98 8.22 -10.11 5.83
N GLU A 99 6.98 -10.12 6.32
CA GLU A 99 6.10 -8.95 6.34
C GLU A 99 6.68 -7.84 7.23
N LEU A 100 7.27 -8.22 8.38
CA LEU A 100 7.93 -7.28 9.28
C LEU A 100 9.14 -6.63 8.61
N LYS A 101 10.03 -7.41 7.97
CA LYS A 101 11.19 -6.87 7.25
C LYS A 101 10.76 -5.90 6.15
N PHE A 102 9.76 -6.27 5.35
CA PHE A 102 9.26 -5.43 4.28
C PHE A 102 8.63 -4.13 4.81
N GLY A 103 7.78 -4.23 5.84
CA GLY A 103 7.18 -3.07 6.50
C GLY A 103 8.23 -2.14 7.11
N PHE A 104 9.28 -2.70 7.71
CA PHE A 104 10.40 -1.93 8.25
C PHE A 104 11.21 -1.21 7.16
N THR A 105 11.50 -1.88 6.03
CA THR A 105 12.16 -1.25 4.88
C THR A 105 11.33 -0.09 4.33
N ILE A 106 10.01 -0.26 4.20
CA ILE A 106 9.09 0.80 3.79
C ILE A 106 9.09 1.96 4.78
N ALA A 107 9.05 1.67 6.08
CA ALA A 107 9.08 2.69 7.12
C ALA A 107 10.37 3.51 7.06
N ILE A 108 11.53 2.87 6.84
CA ILE A 108 12.80 3.56 6.62
C ILE A 108 12.73 4.43 5.37
N PHE A 109 12.25 3.90 4.25
CA PHE A 109 12.13 4.65 3.01
C PHE A 109 11.29 5.92 3.18
N PHE A 110 10.09 5.81 3.75
CA PHE A 110 9.23 6.96 3.99
C PHE A 110 9.81 7.92 5.04
N GLY A 111 10.43 7.40 6.09
CA GLY A 111 11.14 8.22 7.08
C GLY A 111 12.24 9.06 6.45
N LEU A 112 13.05 8.46 5.56
CA LEU A 112 14.08 9.17 4.81
C LEU A 112 13.48 10.23 3.88
N VAL A 113 12.39 9.92 3.16
CA VAL A 113 11.70 10.91 2.31
C VAL A 113 11.24 12.11 3.13
N VAL A 114 10.64 11.90 4.30
CA VAL A 114 10.17 12.98 5.19
C VAL A 114 11.34 13.83 5.73
N VAL A 115 12.40 13.18 6.23
CA VAL A 115 13.55 13.90 6.81
C VAL A 115 14.33 14.65 5.72
N LEU A 116 14.70 13.98 4.63
CA LEU A 116 15.48 14.59 3.56
C LEU A 116 14.73 15.71 2.85
N SER A 117 13.42 15.54 2.63
CA SER A 117 12.61 16.60 2.01
C SER A 117 12.60 17.88 2.84
N ARG A 118 12.55 17.77 4.17
CA ARG A 118 12.64 18.92 5.08
C ARG A 118 14.05 19.50 5.15
N GLU A 119 15.06 18.68 5.40
CA GLU A 119 16.44 19.15 5.57
C GLU A 119 16.98 19.86 4.32
N LEU A 120 16.71 19.31 3.15
CA LEU A 120 17.11 19.92 1.88
C LEU A 120 16.28 21.15 1.54
N SER A 121 14.99 21.14 1.86
CA SER A 121 14.13 22.31 1.72
C SER A 121 14.71 23.49 2.52
N ILE A 122 15.05 23.30 3.79
CA ILE A 122 15.57 24.37 4.66
C ILE A 122 16.89 24.96 4.12
N ARG A 123 17.72 24.18 3.42
CA ARG A 123 18.98 24.62 2.79
C ARG A 123 18.79 25.34 1.44
N GLU A 124 17.73 26.12 1.32
CA GLU A 124 17.32 26.90 0.14
C GLU A 124 16.85 26.11 -1.10
N LEU A 125 16.81 24.78 -1.06
CA LEU A 125 16.26 23.97 -2.15
C LEU A 125 14.74 23.78 -1.99
N TRP A 126 13.99 24.88 -2.14
CA TRP A 126 12.52 24.90 -1.96
C TRP A 126 11.75 23.89 -2.83
N TRP A 127 12.25 23.58 -4.03
CA TRP A 127 11.66 22.59 -4.94
C TRP A 127 11.70 21.16 -4.38
N VAL A 128 12.59 20.86 -3.43
CA VAL A 128 12.72 19.52 -2.84
C VAL A 128 11.52 19.14 -1.98
N ALA A 129 10.81 20.12 -1.41
CA ALA A 129 9.56 19.86 -0.72
C ALA A 129 8.51 19.26 -1.68
N TYR A 130 8.41 19.79 -2.90
CA TYR A 130 7.49 19.28 -3.92
C TYR A 130 7.87 17.87 -4.35
N LEU A 131 9.17 17.59 -4.53
CA LEU A 131 9.64 16.24 -4.83
C LEU A 131 9.37 15.26 -3.70
N GLY A 132 9.58 15.66 -2.45
CA GLY A 132 9.27 14.83 -1.28
C GLY A 132 7.79 14.42 -1.26
N GLY A 133 6.89 15.38 -1.49
CA GLY A 133 5.46 15.11 -1.61
C GLY A 133 5.10 14.21 -2.79
N ALA A 134 5.69 14.45 -3.97
CA ALA A 134 5.45 13.65 -5.16
C ALA A 134 5.95 12.19 -4.99
N ILE A 135 7.18 12.00 -4.50
CA ILE A 135 7.76 10.69 -4.22
C ILE A 135 6.92 9.97 -3.17
N GLY A 136 6.53 10.65 -2.08
CA GLY A 136 5.69 10.09 -1.03
C GLY A 136 4.34 9.62 -1.58
N SER A 137 3.67 10.46 -2.37
CA SER A 137 2.38 10.13 -2.98
C SER A 137 2.48 8.97 -3.96
N ILE A 138 3.39 9.02 -4.93
CA ILE A 138 3.55 7.97 -5.95
C ILE A 138 3.93 6.65 -5.29
N SER A 139 4.87 6.66 -4.35
CA SER A 139 5.32 5.44 -3.67
C SER A 139 4.20 4.81 -2.84
N LEU A 140 3.44 5.62 -2.09
CA LEU A 140 2.32 5.10 -1.31
C LEU A 140 1.20 4.60 -2.23
N GLY A 141 0.90 5.33 -3.30
CA GLY A 141 -0.10 4.94 -4.28
C GLY A 141 0.25 3.61 -4.97
N TYR A 142 1.52 3.43 -5.32
CA TYR A 142 2.05 2.18 -5.87
C TYR A 142 1.90 1.03 -4.87
N LEU A 143 2.29 1.24 -3.60
CA LEU A 143 2.18 0.22 -2.56
C LEU A 143 0.73 -0.20 -2.29
N LEU A 144 -0.19 0.76 -2.23
CA LEU A 144 -1.61 0.48 -2.04
C LEU A 144 -2.25 -0.23 -3.23
N TYR A 145 -1.77 0.04 -4.45
CA TYR A 145 -2.27 -0.58 -5.68
C TYR A 145 -1.77 -2.01 -5.86
N PHE A 146 -0.48 -2.26 -5.66
CA PHE A 146 0.15 -3.57 -5.90
C PHE A 146 0.14 -4.49 -4.67
N PHE A 147 0.08 -3.96 -3.46
CA PHE A 147 0.08 -4.75 -2.22
C PHE A 147 -1.14 -4.48 -1.30
N PRO A 148 -2.39 -4.68 -1.79
CA PRO A 148 -3.61 -4.31 -1.06
C PRO A 148 -3.90 -5.16 0.19
N THR A 149 -3.31 -6.35 0.30
CA THR A 149 -3.56 -7.33 1.37
C THR A 149 -2.48 -7.35 2.45
N GLY A 150 -1.35 -6.68 2.25
CA GLY A 150 -0.19 -6.77 3.15
C GLY A 150 0.41 -8.18 3.26
N ASN A 151 -0.09 -9.16 2.49
CA ASN A 151 0.48 -10.49 2.40
C ASN A 151 1.59 -10.47 1.34
N TYR A 152 2.80 -10.15 1.78
CA TYR A 152 4.01 -10.12 0.95
C TYR A 152 4.61 -11.52 0.78
N ARG A 153 3.76 -12.52 0.52
CA ARG A 153 4.26 -13.79 0.03
C ARG A 153 4.75 -13.52 -1.38
N ALA A 154 6.07 -13.35 -1.53
CA ALA A 154 6.73 -13.57 -2.80
C ALA A 154 6.14 -14.87 -3.33
N GLY A 155 5.42 -14.81 -4.46
CA GLY A 155 4.90 -16.01 -5.08
C GLY A 155 6.06 -16.98 -5.12
N LYS A 156 5.91 -18.14 -4.44
CA LYS A 156 6.75 -19.26 -4.78
C LYS A 156 6.43 -19.51 -6.24
N SER A 157 7.29 -18.98 -7.10
CA SER A 157 7.47 -19.47 -8.44
C SER A 157 7.74 -20.95 -8.28
N ASN A 158 6.69 -21.76 -8.34
CA ASN A 158 6.80 -23.19 -8.52
C ASN A 158 7.16 -23.40 -9.99
N HIS A 159 8.38 -23.02 -10.34
CA HIS A 159 9.11 -23.65 -11.42
C HIS A 159 9.85 -24.83 -10.79
N VAL A 160 9.16 -25.96 -10.62
CA VAL A 160 9.64 -27.33 -10.88
C VAL A 160 8.41 -28.19 -11.18
#